data_AF-A0A6V8LN01-F1
#
_entry.id   AF-A0A6V8LN01-F1
#
_cell.length_a   1.000
_cell.length_b   1.000
_cell.length_c   1.000
_cell.angle_alpha   90.00
_cell.angle_beta   90.00
_cell.angle_gamma   90.00
#
_symmetry.space_group_name_H-M   'P 1'
#
loop_
_entity.id
_entity.type
_entity.pdbx_description
1 polymer ?
#
loop_
_entity_poly.entity_id
_entity_poly.type
_entity_poly.pdbx_seq_one_letter_code
_entity_poly.pdbx_strand_id
1 'polypeptide(L)'
;MDLIKAALQAPVVGQDFLTWLWFRSEKNGWNFTLKDGGELNVFLEQRLSVRGGSGENVEKAVVTGPHAEFTEAKLGLRNGKLVDKSLLRFERDGNTWMVLLDADSFSLSGLKTPKIETRLEDGDDPDAAFLEKMMLVEQCMDYVDELFTQFLKVRLSPDWNDELRAFREWLEEK
;
A
#
# COMPACT_ATOMS: atom_id res chain seq x y z
N MET A 1 0.72 -15.13 24.76
CA MET A 1 0.69 -14.11 23.70
C MET A 1 -0.51 -13.22 23.98
N ASP A 2 -0.30 -11.94 24.29
CA ASP A 2 -1.38 -11.03 24.67
C ASP A 2 -2.01 -10.43 23.41
N LEU A 3 -3.25 -10.83 23.12
CA LEU A 3 -4.00 -10.40 21.94
C LEU A 3 -4.30 -8.90 21.95
N ILE A 4 -4.44 -8.28 23.13
CA ILE A 4 -4.68 -6.84 23.27
C ILE A 4 -3.42 -6.07 22.88
N LYS A 5 -2.26 -6.54 23.35
CA LYS A 5 -0.97 -5.95 22.98
C LYS A 5 -0.69 -6.07 21.48
N ALA A 6 -1.01 -7.21 20.87
CA ALA A 6 -0.89 -7.39 19.42
C ALA A 6 -1.82 -6.45 18.64
N ALA A 7 -3.06 -6.29 19.10
CA ALA A 7 -4.02 -5.35 18.50
C ALA A 7 -3.59 -3.88 18.62
N LEU A 8 -2.90 -3.48 19.70
CA LEU A 8 -2.33 -2.14 19.83
C LEU A 8 -1.08 -1.93 18.97
N GLN A 9 -0.34 -3.00 18.68
CA GLN A 9 0.82 -2.96 17.79
C GLN A 9 0.41 -2.98 16.31
N ALA A 10 -0.73 -3.59 15.96
CA ALA A 10 -1.20 -3.68 14.59
C ALA A 10 -1.33 -2.31 13.88
N PRO A 11 -1.90 -1.25 14.49
CA PRO A 11 -1.90 0.10 13.91
C PRO A 11 -0.49 0.63 13.64
N VAL A 12 0.45 0.42 14.58
CA VAL A 12 1.85 0.84 14.39
C VAL A 12 2.49 0.08 13.24
N VAL A 13 2.22 -1.22 13.12
CA VAL A 13 2.75 -2.06 12.04
C VAL A 13 2.14 -1.70 10.69
N GLY A 14 0.84 -1.38 10.62
CA GLY A 14 0.18 -0.91 9.40
C GLY A 14 0.72 0.45 8.94
N GLN A 15 0.96 1.37 9.89
CA GLN A 15 1.55 2.67 9.60
C GLN A 15 3.02 2.55 9.17
N ASP A 16 3.80 1.71 9.85
CA ASP A 16 5.17 1.38 9.44
C ASP A 16 5.18 0.79 8.02
N PHE A 17 4.26 -0.13 7.72
CA PHE A 17 4.15 -0.75 6.39
C PHE A 17 3.83 0.26 5.30
N LEU A 18 2.78 1.07 5.44
CA LEU A 18 2.42 2.05 4.40
C LEU A 18 3.50 3.11 4.20
N THR A 19 4.17 3.52 5.29
CA THR A 19 5.29 4.47 5.23
C THR A 19 6.49 3.86 4.51
N TRP A 20 6.84 2.61 4.85
CA TRP A 20 7.88 1.85 4.17
C TRP A 20 7.56 1.60 2.71
N LEU A 21 6.30 1.27 2.39
CA LEU A 21 5.86 1.01 1.03
C LEU A 21 6.02 2.25 0.16
N TRP A 22 5.68 3.43 0.68
CA TRP A 22 5.92 4.69 -0.02
C TRP A 22 7.41 4.87 -0.35
N PHE A 23 8.24 4.83 0.69
CA PHE A 23 9.69 4.97 0.58
C PHE A 23 10.29 4.00 -0.44
N ARG A 24 9.92 2.70 -0.35
CA ARG A 24 10.46 1.67 -1.25
C ARG A 24 9.93 1.77 -2.66
N SER A 25 8.69 2.21 -2.84
CA SER A 25 8.17 2.49 -4.18
C SER A 25 9.01 3.57 -4.85
N GLU A 26 9.30 4.69 -4.18
CA GLU A 26 10.16 5.73 -4.77
C GLU A 26 11.60 5.24 -5.04
N LYS A 27 12.20 4.52 -4.09
CA LYS A 27 13.59 4.03 -4.23
C LYS A 27 13.78 2.96 -5.28
N ASN A 28 12.81 2.09 -5.48
CA ASN A 28 12.89 1.02 -6.47
C ASN A 28 12.37 1.46 -7.85
N GLY A 29 12.11 2.76 -8.09
CA GLY A 29 11.53 3.21 -9.36
C GLY A 29 10.11 2.71 -9.59
N TRP A 30 9.34 2.58 -8.51
CA TRP A 30 7.96 2.12 -8.43
C TRP A 30 7.74 0.64 -8.73
N ASN A 31 8.81 -0.16 -8.81
CA ASN A 31 8.71 -1.56 -9.20
C ASN A 31 9.10 -2.50 -8.04
N PHE A 32 8.36 -3.60 -7.90
CA PHE A 32 8.62 -4.69 -6.96
C PHE A 32 8.65 -6.02 -7.70
N THR A 33 9.63 -6.85 -7.36
CA THR A 33 9.66 -8.26 -7.79
C THR A 33 8.80 -9.09 -6.85
N LEU A 34 7.89 -9.87 -7.41
CA LEU A 34 7.02 -10.81 -6.71
C LEU A 34 7.68 -12.21 -6.62
N LYS A 35 7.11 -13.08 -5.79
CA LYS A 35 7.59 -14.43 -5.46
C LYS A 35 7.57 -15.37 -6.66
N ASP A 36 6.69 -15.09 -7.62
CA ASP A 36 6.59 -15.79 -8.90
C ASP A 36 7.63 -15.28 -9.92
N GLY A 37 8.45 -14.31 -9.54
CA GLY A 37 9.45 -13.65 -10.40
C GLY A 37 8.87 -12.55 -11.29
N GLY A 38 7.56 -12.30 -11.21
CA GLY A 38 6.89 -11.22 -11.93
C GLY A 38 7.20 -9.85 -11.34
N GLU A 39 6.97 -8.81 -12.14
CA GLU A 39 7.10 -7.42 -11.71
C GLU A 39 5.72 -6.81 -11.43
N LEU A 40 5.66 -6.02 -10.37
CA LEU A 40 4.50 -5.24 -9.99
C LEU A 40 4.91 -3.78 -9.82
N ASN A 41 4.30 -2.90 -10.61
CA ASN A 41 4.44 -1.48 -10.34
C ASN A 41 3.48 -1.07 -9.24
N VAL A 42 3.98 -0.36 -8.24
CA VAL A 42 3.25 0.05 -7.04
C VAL A 42 3.37 1.56 -6.90
N PHE A 43 2.24 2.25 -6.96
CA PHE A 43 2.17 3.69 -6.79
C PHE A 43 1.29 4.03 -5.60
N LEU A 44 1.72 5.01 -4.82
CA LEU A 44 0.85 5.72 -3.89
C LEU A 44 0.53 7.04 -4.59
N GLU A 45 -0.74 7.29 -4.87
CA GLU A 45 -1.12 8.46 -5.66
C GLU A 45 -2.55 8.91 -5.37
N GLN A 46 -2.88 10.14 -5.78
CA GLN A 46 -4.18 10.79 -5.65
C GLN A 46 -4.74 11.00 -4.24
N ARG A 47 -4.37 10.18 -3.26
CA ARG A 47 -4.77 10.32 -1.87
C ARG A 47 -3.74 9.68 -0.95
N LEU A 48 -3.12 10.50 -0.10
CA LEU A 48 -2.22 10.05 0.94
C LEU A 48 -2.47 10.84 2.23
N SER A 49 -2.43 10.15 3.36
CA SER A 49 -2.68 10.70 4.69
C SER A 49 -1.55 10.29 5.61
N VAL A 50 -1.00 11.25 6.35
CA VAL A 50 -0.04 11.01 7.43
C VAL A 50 -0.59 11.49 8.76
N ARG A 51 -0.36 10.72 9.81
CA ARG A 51 -0.85 10.97 11.16
C ARG A 51 0.25 10.75 12.19
N GLY A 52 0.28 11.60 13.19
CA GLY A 52 1.14 11.47 14.38
C GLY A 52 0.37 11.84 15.65
N GLY A 53 1.06 11.74 16.78
CA GLY A 53 0.46 11.99 18.09
C GLY A 53 -0.47 10.86 18.56
N SER A 54 -1.01 11.00 19.77
CA SER A 54 -1.89 10.01 20.41
C SER A 54 -2.94 10.67 21.28
N GLY A 55 -4.04 9.96 21.55
CA GLY A 55 -5.15 10.46 22.37
C GLY A 55 -5.82 11.69 21.75
N GLU A 56 -5.91 12.78 22.51
CA GLU A 56 -6.52 14.03 22.07
C GLU A 56 -5.61 14.90 21.18
N ASN A 57 -4.31 14.58 21.12
CA ASN A 57 -3.30 15.34 20.37
C ASN A 57 -2.97 14.68 19.01
N VAL A 58 -3.97 14.21 18.29
CA VAL A 58 -3.78 13.62 16.96
C VAL A 58 -3.57 14.74 15.93
N GLU A 59 -2.42 14.73 15.28
CA GLU A 59 -2.15 15.61 14.15
C GLU A 59 -2.19 14.83 12.85
N LYS A 60 -2.89 15.37 11.85
CA LYS A 60 -3.11 14.70 10.56
C LYS A 60 -2.93 15.67 9.41
N ALA A 61 -2.27 15.23 8.35
CA ALA A 61 -2.19 15.91 7.06
C ALA A 61 -2.72 14.96 5.98
N VAL A 62 -3.58 15.49 5.10
CA VAL A 62 -4.21 14.71 4.02
C VAL A 62 -4.00 15.44 2.72
N VAL A 63 -3.38 14.77 1.76
CA VAL A 63 -3.18 15.29 0.41
C VAL A 63 -4.07 14.51 -0.56
N THR A 64 -4.85 15.21 -1.37
CA THR A 64 -5.74 14.60 -2.36
C THR A 64 -5.75 15.36 -3.68
N GLY A 65 -5.82 14.65 -4.80
CA GLY A 65 -5.98 15.21 -6.13
C GLY A 65 -5.22 14.43 -7.21
N PRO A 66 -5.65 14.46 -8.48
CA PRO A 66 -5.06 13.67 -9.56
C PRO A 66 -3.59 13.98 -9.85
N HIS A 67 -3.12 15.17 -9.45
CA HIS A 67 -1.74 15.63 -9.57
C HIS A 67 -1.17 16.04 -8.21
N ALA A 68 -1.65 15.40 -7.14
CA ALA A 68 -1.20 15.69 -5.79
C ALA A 68 0.31 15.44 -5.65
N GLU A 69 1.05 16.49 -5.36
CA GLU A 69 2.43 16.37 -4.87
C GLU A 69 2.40 16.12 -3.37
N PHE A 70 3.02 15.04 -2.92
CA PHE A 70 3.01 14.64 -1.52
C PHE A 70 4.07 15.34 -0.65
N THR A 71 4.52 16.52 -1.06
CA THR A 71 5.52 17.33 -0.35
C THR A 71 5.09 17.65 1.08
N GLU A 72 3.82 18.01 1.30
CA GLU A 72 3.27 18.26 2.65
C GLU A 72 3.24 16.98 3.51
N ALA A 73 2.88 15.85 2.92
CA ALA A 73 2.90 14.57 3.62
C ALA A 73 4.34 14.14 3.95
N LYS A 74 5.30 14.36 3.04
CA LYS A 74 6.73 14.07 3.26
C LYS A 74 7.31 14.95 4.36
N LEU A 75 6.89 16.22 4.43
CA LEU A 75 7.21 17.09 5.58
C LEU A 75 6.59 16.56 6.88
N GLY A 76 5.37 16.04 6.82
CA GLY A 76 4.76 15.34 7.95
C GLY A 76 5.60 14.16 8.45
N LEU A 77 6.14 13.34 7.55
CA LEU A 77 7.04 12.24 7.90
C LEU A 77 8.32 12.73 8.60
N ARG A 78 8.92 13.83 8.11
CA ARG A 78 10.08 14.47 8.77
C ARG A 78 9.79 14.90 10.21
N ASN A 79 8.54 15.23 10.51
CA ASN A 79 8.07 15.61 11.85
C ASN A 79 7.55 14.42 12.68
N GLY A 80 7.83 13.18 12.26
CA GLY A 80 7.47 11.96 13.01
C GLY A 80 6.04 11.47 12.79
N LYS A 81 5.32 11.98 11.79
CA LYS A 81 4.05 11.37 11.34
C LYS A 81 4.35 10.11 10.52
N LEU A 82 3.39 9.21 10.43
CA LEU A 82 3.45 8.01 9.58
C LEU A 82 2.23 7.95 8.69
N VAL A 83 2.32 7.25 7.56
CA VAL A 83 1.20 7.08 6.64
C VAL A 83 0.09 6.26 7.32
N ASP A 84 -1.09 6.85 7.52
CA ASP A 84 -2.26 6.15 8.08
C ASP A 84 -3.24 5.68 7.01
N LYS A 85 -3.18 6.27 5.81
CA LYS A 85 -4.05 5.88 4.69
C LYS A 85 -3.42 6.24 3.35
N SER A 86 -3.52 5.33 2.38
CA SER A 86 -3.05 5.59 1.01
C SER A 86 -3.96 4.94 -0.02
N LEU A 87 -4.20 5.64 -1.13
CA LEU A 87 -4.72 5.02 -2.34
C LEU A 87 -3.54 4.41 -3.10
N LEU A 88 -3.55 3.08 -3.20
CA LEU A 88 -2.59 2.30 -3.94
C LEU A 88 -3.09 2.10 -5.36
N ARG A 89 -2.21 2.30 -6.34
CA ARG A 89 -2.39 1.85 -7.73
C ARG A 89 -1.35 0.77 -8.01
N PHE A 90 -1.83 -0.39 -8.45
CA PHE A 90 -1.00 -1.50 -8.90
C PHE A 90 -1.08 -1.64 -10.40
N GLU A 91 0.05 -1.88 -11.06
CA GLU A 91 0.08 -2.20 -12.48
C GLU A 91 0.96 -3.42 -12.78
N ARG A 92 0.38 -4.37 -13.50
CA ARG A 92 1.05 -5.59 -13.93
C ARG A 92 0.44 -6.06 -15.24
N ASP A 93 1.27 -6.42 -16.22
CA ASP A 93 0.84 -6.99 -17.51
C ASP A 93 -0.25 -6.16 -18.25
N GLY A 94 -0.18 -4.83 -18.15
CA GLY A 94 -1.15 -3.90 -18.76
C GLY A 94 -2.47 -3.75 -17.99
N ASN A 95 -2.63 -4.48 -16.89
CA ASN A 95 -3.77 -4.37 -15.98
C ASN A 95 -3.49 -3.38 -14.85
N THR A 96 -4.52 -2.66 -14.43
CA THR A 96 -4.45 -1.67 -13.35
C THR A 96 -5.48 -1.97 -12.26
N TRP A 97 -5.04 -2.00 -11.02
CA TRP A 97 -5.89 -2.01 -9.84
C TRP A 97 -5.73 -0.70 -9.07
N MET A 98 -6.80 -0.24 -8.43
CA MET A 98 -6.73 0.85 -7.45
C MET A 98 -7.49 0.46 -6.19
N VAL A 99 -6.89 0.66 -5.02
CA VAL A 99 -7.50 0.30 -3.74
C VAL A 99 -7.02 1.23 -2.63
N LEU A 100 -7.93 1.62 -1.73
CA LEU A 100 -7.58 2.41 -0.56
C LEU A 100 -7.24 1.47 0.60
N LEU A 101 -6.04 1.59 1.15
CA LEU A 101 -5.58 0.84 2.32
C LEU A 101 -5.55 1.75 3.55
N ASP A 102 -6.23 1.33 4.62
CA ASP A 102 -6.25 1.95 5.94
C ASP A 102 -5.30 1.21 6.88
N ALA A 103 -4.33 1.90 7.48
CA ALA A 103 -3.31 1.27 8.33
C ALA A 103 -3.86 0.74 9.66
N ASP A 104 -4.83 1.44 10.25
CA ASP A 104 -5.32 1.12 11.60
C ASP A 104 -6.13 -0.18 11.63
N SER A 105 -6.98 -0.35 10.61
CA SER A 105 -7.82 -1.53 10.43
C SER A 105 -7.23 -2.58 9.49
N PHE A 106 -6.13 -2.22 8.79
CA PHE A 106 -5.56 -2.99 7.69
C PHE A 106 -6.60 -3.41 6.64
N SER A 107 -7.58 -2.53 6.39
CA SER A 107 -8.71 -2.81 5.50
C SER A 107 -8.52 -2.22 4.11
N LEU A 108 -8.97 -2.99 3.10
CA LEU A 108 -9.04 -2.57 1.72
C LEU A 108 -10.44 -2.06 1.39
N SER A 109 -10.53 -0.90 0.76
CA SER A 109 -11.82 -0.30 0.39
C SER A 109 -11.76 0.37 -0.98
N GLY A 110 -12.91 0.44 -1.65
CA GLY A 110 -13.03 1.10 -2.95
C GLY A 110 -12.23 0.45 -4.08
N LEU A 111 -12.02 -0.87 -4.01
CA LEU A 111 -11.28 -1.62 -5.02
C LEU A 111 -11.88 -1.41 -6.42
N LYS A 112 -11.05 -0.91 -7.33
CA LYS A 112 -11.28 -0.90 -8.77
C LYS A 112 -10.35 -1.93 -9.40
N THR A 113 -10.92 -2.90 -10.08
CA THR A 113 -10.17 -3.92 -10.84
C THR A 113 -10.02 -3.47 -12.30
N PRO A 114 -9.19 -4.18 -13.09
CA PRO A 114 -9.28 -4.14 -14.54
C PRO A 114 -10.70 -4.34 -15.05
N LYS A 115 -10.96 -3.79 -16.24
CA LYS A 115 -12.23 -4.01 -16.95
C LYS A 115 -12.25 -5.45 -17.47
N ILE A 116 -13.39 -6.10 -17.29
CA ILE A 116 -13.66 -7.44 -17.81
C ILE A 116 -14.75 -7.33 -18.88
N GLU A 117 -14.76 -8.26 -19.83
CA GLU A 117 -15.88 -8.40 -20.75
C GLU A 117 -17.06 -9.01 -19.99
N THR A 118 -18.26 -8.48 -20.21
CA THR A 118 -19.47 -8.90 -19.50
C THR A 118 -20.56 -9.37 -20.45
N ARG A 119 -20.35 -9.20 -21.76
CA ARG A 119 -21.22 -9.74 -22.79
C ARG A 119 -20.96 -11.24 -22.93
N LEU A 120 -22.03 -12.01 -22.74
CA LEU A 120 -22.05 -13.45 -23.02
C LEU A 120 -22.50 -13.69 -24.47
N GLU A 121 -21.81 -14.57 -25.18
CA GLU A 121 -22.23 -15.13 -26.47
C GLU A 121 -22.97 -16.47 -26.28
N ASP A 122 -23.65 -16.94 -27.34
CA ASP A 122 -24.39 -18.20 -27.29
C ASP A 122 -23.42 -19.38 -27.07
N GLY A 123 -23.56 -20.03 -25.92
CA GLY A 123 -22.71 -21.16 -25.51
C GLY A 123 -21.64 -20.83 -24.48
N ASP A 124 -21.50 -19.55 -24.10
CA ASP A 124 -20.61 -19.14 -23.02
C ASP A 124 -21.12 -19.61 -21.64
N ASP A 125 -20.18 -19.82 -20.72
CA ASP A 125 -20.48 -20.08 -19.32
C ASP A 125 -21.02 -18.78 -18.67
N PRO A 126 -22.26 -18.79 -18.12
CA PRO A 126 -22.84 -17.61 -17.49
C PRO A 126 -22.03 -17.10 -16.28
N ASP A 127 -21.21 -17.94 -15.67
CA ASP A 127 -20.42 -17.58 -14.48
C ASP A 127 -19.03 -17.02 -14.83
N ALA A 128 -18.60 -17.06 -16.10
CA ALA A 128 -17.25 -16.69 -16.51
C ALA A 128 -16.84 -15.28 -16.06
N ALA A 129 -17.67 -14.27 -16.33
CA ALA A 129 -17.39 -12.88 -15.94
C ALA A 129 -17.34 -12.70 -14.41
N PHE A 130 -18.16 -13.44 -13.66
CA PHE A 130 -18.13 -13.40 -12.20
C PHE A 130 -16.84 -14.01 -11.65
N LEU A 131 -16.43 -15.17 -12.17
CA LEU A 131 -15.20 -15.84 -11.76
C LEU A 131 -13.96 -15.02 -12.10
N GLU A 132 -13.92 -14.40 -13.28
CA GLU A 132 -12.83 -13.47 -13.65
C GLU A 132 -12.78 -12.28 -12.68
N LYS A 133 -13.93 -11.72 -12.32
CA LYS A 133 -14.00 -10.62 -11.34
C LYS A 133 -13.45 -11.04 -9.97
N MET A 134 -13.81 -12.22 -9.49
CA MET A 134 -13.31 -12.76 -8.21
C MET A 134 -11.80 -12.96 -8.24
N MET A 135 -11.28 -13.55 -9.32
CA MET A 135 -9.84 -13.70 -9.52
C MET A 135 -9.12 -12.34 -9.47
N LEU A 136 -9.65 -11.29 -10.10
CA LEU A 136 -9.04 -9.95 -10.05
C LEU A 136 -9.07 -9.32 -8.66
N VAL A 137 -10.08 -9.65 -7.84
CA VAL A 137 -10.15 -9.22 -6.43
C VAL A 137 -9.10 -9.94 -5.60
N GLU A 138 -9.00 -11.27 -5.74
CA GLU A 138 -8.00 -12.09 -5.07
C GLU A 138 -6.58 -11.65 -5.41
N GLN A 139 -6.29 -11.40 -6.69
CA GLN A 139 -4.97 -10.89 -7.13
C GLN A 139 -4.58 -9.59 -6.43
N CYS A 140 -5.51 -8.65 -6.26
CA CYS A 140 -5.22 -7.40 -5.55
C CYS A 140 -4.88 -7.64 -4.07
N MET A 141 -5.59 -8.57 -3.43
CA MET A 141 -5.30 -8.97 -2.04
C MET A 141 -3.93 -9.66 -1.95
N ASP A 142 -3.62 -10.57 -2.88
CA ASP A 142 -2.33 -11.24 -2.97
C ASP A 142 -1.17 -10.25 -3.12
N TYR A 143 -1.34 -9.18 -3.92
CA TYR A 143 -0.33 -8.13 -4.04
C TYR A 143 -0.06 -7.43 -2.71
N VAL A 144 -1.11 -7.08 -1.97
CA VAL A 144 -0.96 -6.43 -0.65
C VAL A 144 -0.28 -7.37 0.34
N ASP A 145 -0.70 -8.64 0.40
CA ASP A 145 -0.12 -9.65 1.27
C ASP A 145 1.35 -9.93 0.95
N GLU A 146 1.69 -9.95 -0.33
CA GLU A 146 3.06 -10.12 -0.79
C GLU A 146 3.93 -8.93 -0.41
N LEU A 147 3.50 -7.70 -0.68
CA LEU A 147 4.24 -6.49 -0.32
C LEU A 147 4.42 -6.40 1.21
N PHE A 148 3.38 -6.75 1.97
CA PHE A 148 3.45 -6.81 3.43
C PHE A 148 4.43 -7.90 3.91
N THR A 149 4.47 -9.04 3.24
CA THR A 149 5.45 -10.11 3.52
C THR A 149 6.88 -9.63 3.25
N GLN A 150 7.11 -8.89 2.16
CA GLN A 150 8.43 -8.30 1.87
C GLN A 150 8.84 -7.29 2.95
N PHE A 151 7.92 -6.41 3.36
CA PHE A 151 8.14 -5.51 4.49
C PHE A 151 8.54 -6.27 5.75
N LEU A 152 7.76 -7.28 6.16
CA LEU A 152 8.03 -8.05 7.37
C LEU A 152 9.39 -8.76 7.32
N LYS A 153 9.77 -9.30 6.16
CA LYS A 153 11.10 -9.91 5.96
C LYS A 153 12.21 -8.92 6.29
N VAL A 154 12.15 -7.69 5.77
CA VAL A 154 13.17 -6.66 6.05
C VAL A 154 13.06 -6.18 7.50
N ARG A 155 11.83 -5.88 7.97
CA ARG A 155 11.53 -5.32 9.29
C ARG A 155 12.02 -6.19 10.45
N LEU A 156 12.01 -7.52 10.26
CA LEU A 156 12.43 -8.52 11.24
C LEU A 156 13.85 -9.04 11.00
N SER A 157 14.52 -8.59 9.93
CA SER A 157 15.90 -8.97 9.62
C SER A 157 16.92 -8.08 10.35
N PRO A 158 18.19 -8.53 10.44
CA PRO A 158 19.31 -7.68 10.87
C PRO A 158 19.49 -6.41 10.02
N ASP A 159 19.05 -6.42 8.75
CA ASP A 159 19.22 -5.34 7.78
C ASP A 159 18.30 -4.14 8.05
N TRP A 160 17.38 -4.25 9.01
CA TRP A 160 16.44 -3.18 9.35
C TRP A 160 17.11 -1.83 9.67
N ASN A 161 18.29 -1.86 10.30
CA ASN A 161 19.01 -0.62 10.62
C ASN A 161 19.54 0.10 9.37
N ASP A 162 19.92 -0.65 8.35
CA ASP A 162 20.37 -0.09 7.07
C ASP A 162 19.18 0.38 6.25
N GLU A 163 18.06 -0.35 6.28
CA GLU A 163 16.79 0.10 5.71
C GLU A 163 16.33 1.43 6.31
N LEU A 164 16.40 1.58 7.64
CA LEU A 164 16.10 2.84 8.33
C LEU A 164 17.08 3.96 7.97
N ARG A 165 18.34 3.65 7.64
CA ARG A 165 19.31 4.64 7.17
C ARG A 165 18.92 5.16 5.80
N ALA A 166 18.63 4.25 4.86
CA ALA A 166 18.15 4.61 3.53
C ALA A 166 16.83 5.39 3.58
N PHE A 167 15.93 5.05 4.51
CA PHE A 167 14.70 5.81 4.76
C PHE A 167 14.98 7.24 5.22
N ARG A 168 15.92 7.46 6.14
CA ARG A 168 16.31 8.81 6.58
C ARG A 168 16.93 9.62 5.44
N GLU A 169 17.78 9.00 4.64
CA GLU A 169 18.38 9.64 3.46
C GLU A 169 17.30 10.06 2.46
N TRP A 170 16.33 9.18 2.18
CA TRP A 170 15.18 9.47 1.33
C TRP A 170 14.33 10.64 1.83
N LEU A 171 14.16 10.77 3.14
CA LEU A 171 13.45 11.90 3.73
C LEU A 171 14.15 13.22 3.45
N GLU A 172 15.49 13.26 3.30
CA GLU A 172 16.24 14.49 3.02
C GLU A 172 16.30 14.85 1.52
N GLU A 173 15.84 13.96 0.64
CA GLU A 173 15.77 14.23 -0.80
C GLU A 173 14.77 15.36 -1.10
N LYS A 174 15.14 16.22 -2.04
CA LYS A 174 14.35 17.38 -2.47
C LYS A 174 13.19 16.99 -3.36
#